data_AF-A0A382QTE7-F1
#
_entry.id   AF-A0A382QTE7-F1
#
_cell.length_a   1.000
_cell.length_b   1.000
_cell.length_c   1.000
_cell.angle_alpha   90.00
_cell.angle_beta   90.00
_cell.angle_gamma   90.00
#
_symmetry.space_group_name_H-M   'P 1'
#
loop_
_entity.id
_entity.type
_entity.pdbx_description
1 polymer ?
#
loop_
_entity_poly.entity_id
_entity_poly.type
_entity_poly.pdbx_seq_one_letter_code
_entity_poly.pdbx_strand_id
1 'polypeptide(L)'
;MPAKPSIKEIRFFMRNVRTRMPFKYGAATLTSVPILHLSLTAEYADSTTSRGWAADILPPKWFDKDPAKDYADNVADLIWAARTAAGVYGEAARTYRTVFDIWMDGYTATLREGDARGLNHLTAAHGSTLVERALVDAVGVAGGKPYHTTLADGDLGLDLASLHGELREMLTRDAVAPRPLDAVAIRHTVGMADPIRRDDISPAERLDDGLPQALEDYVSEQGLSYFKVKVNGDLLADLNRLREITSVLDDGCRGDYTITLDGNEQYGDLGEFLQLLRRIREEAAL
;
A
#
# COMPACT_ATOMS: atom_id res chain seq x y z
N MET A 1 -25.83 1.16 15.98
CA MET A 1 -25.30 2.51 16.31
C MET A 1 -23.80 2.46 16.12
N PRO A 2 -23.16 3.48 15.54
CA PRO A 2 -21.72 3.48 15.36
C PRO A 2 -20.96 3.31 16.68
N ALA A 3 -19.82 2.64 16.62
CA ALA A 3 -18.89 2.57 17.73
C ALA A 3 -18.35 3.98 18.03
N LYS A 4 -18.16 4.26 19.32
CA LYS A 4 -17.65 5.55 19.79
C LYS A 4 -16.41 5.38 20.67
N PRO A 5 -15.24 5.05 20.09
CA PRO A 5 -14.01 4.94 20.87
C PRO A 5 -13.53 6.31 21.37
N SER A 6 -12.75 6.28 22.45
CA SER A 6 -11.78 7.31 22.81
C SER A 6 -10.38 6.68 22.76
N ILE A 7 -9.35 7.45 22.39
CA ILE A 7 -7.97 6.94 22.30
C ILE A 7 -7.28 7.19 23.64
N LYS A 8 -6.80 6.12 24.28
CA LYS A 8 -6.08 6.21 25.56
C LYS A 8 -4.58 6.17 25.42
N GLU A 9 -4.10 5.46 24.40
CA GLU A 9 -2.68 5.28 24.20
C GLU A 9 -2.37 4.97 22.75
N ILE A 10 -1.27 5.55 22.26
CA ILE A 10 -0.65 5.19 20.99
C ILE A 10 0.82 4.87 21.28
N ARG A 11 1.28 3.69 20.84
CA ARG A 11 2.68 3.25 20.95
C ARG A 11 3.23 2.93 19.58
N PHE A 12 4.50 3.27 19.37
CA PHE A 12 5.23 2.98 18.14
C PHE A 12 6.34 1.97 18.40
N PHE A 13 6.52 1.05 17.46
CA PHE A 13 7.61 0.08 17.45
C PHE A 13 8.24 0.05 16.06
N MET A 14 9.55 -0.09 15.97
CA MET A 14 10.25 -0.10 14.70
C MET A 14 11.05 -1.37 14.53
N ARG A 15 10.89 -2.01 13.38
CA ARG A 15 11.68 -3.17 12.98
C ARG A 15 12.39 -2.86 11.67
N ASN A 16 13.71 -2.85 11.68
CA ASN A 16 14.49 -2.69 10.46
C ASN A 16 14.64 -4.05 9.78
N VAL A 17 14.24 -4.13 8.52
CA VAL A 17 14.35 -5.35 7.72
C VAL A 17 15.27 -5.15 6.53
N ARG A 18 15.84 -6.24 6.03
CA ARG A 18 16.54 -6.28 4.74
C ARG A 18 15.65 -6.99 3.74
N THR A 19 15.64 -6.51 2.51
CA THR A 19 14.96 -7.23 1.43
C THR A 19 15.76 -8.49 1.11
N ARG A 20 15.07 -9.56 0.72
CA ARG A 20 15.73 -10.80 0.26
C ARG A 20 16.56 -10.54 -0.99
N MET A 21 16.02 -9.75 -1.91
CA MET A 21 16.67 -9.25 -3.13
C MET A 21 16.52 -7.72 -3.20
N PRO A 22 17.43 -6.98 -3.86
CA PRO A 22 17.22 -5.57 -4.12
C PRO A 22 15.94 -5.32 -4.94
N PHE A 23 15.08 -4.41 -4.50
CA PHE A 23 13.85 -4.07 -5.20
C PHE A 23 13.94 -2.68 -5.82
N LYS A 24 13.90 -2.60 -7.16
CA LYS A 24 14.02 -1.34 -7.90
C LYS A 24 12.67 -0.79 -8.33
N TYR A 25 12.39 0.47 -7.99
CA TYR A 25 11.21 1.21 -8.45
C TYR A 25 11.57 2.68 -8.70
N GLY A 26 11.12 3.22 -9.85
CA GLY A 26 11.55 4.55 -10.29
C GLY A 26 13.07 4.70 -10.21
N ALA A 27 13.53 5.72 -9.48
CA ALA A 27 14.95 6.02 -9.27
C ALA A 27 15.57 5.36 -8.02
N ALA A 28 14.81 4.61 -7.22
CA ALA A 28 15.27 4.02 -5.97
C ALA A 28 15.50 2.51 -6.07
N THR A 29 16.52 2.03 -5.36
CA THR A 29 16.75 0.60 -5.12
C THR A 29 16.68 0.34 -3.61
N LEU A 30 15.70 -0.45 -3.20
CA LEU A 30 15.47 -0.80 -1.80
C LEU A 30 16.22 -2.10 -1.45
N THR A 31 17.14 -2.01 -0.50
CA THR A 31 17.86 -3.17 0.06
C THR A 31 17.57 -3.38 1.55
N SER A 32 17.10 -2.34 2.23
CA SER A 32 16.64 -2.36 3.60
C SER A 32 15.59 -1.28 3.83
N VAL A 33 14.70 -1.51 4.78
CA VAL A 33 13.61 -0.57 5.09
C VAL A 33 13.17 -0.70 6.55
N PRO A 34 12.93 0.40 7.28
CA PRO A 34 12.23 0.35 8.54
C PRO A 34 10.75 0.02 8.33
N ILE A 35 10.21 -0.85 9.17
CA ILE A 35 8.77 -1.05 9.33
C ILE A 35 8.36 -0.37 10.64
N LEU A 36 7.54 0.67 10.54
CA LEU A 36 6.93 1.36 11.67
C LEU A 36 5.60 0.69 12.00
N HIS A 37 5.49 0.13 13.20
CA HIS A 37 4.28 -0.44 13.75
C HIS A 37 3.66 0.52 14.75
N LEU A 38 2.33 0.58 14.76
CA LEU A 38 1.53 1.35 15.69
C LEU A 38 0.60 0.39 16.44
N SER A 39 0.55 0.54 17.76
CA SER A 39 -0.48 -0.04 18.64
C SER A 39 -1.33 1.08 19.19
N LEU A 40 -2.65 0.96 19.10
CA LEU A 40 -3.62 1.93 19.64
C LEU A 40 -4.51 1.23 20.66
N THR A 41 -4.64 1.80 21.85
CA THR A 41 -5.60 1.35 22.87
C THR A 41 -6.81 2.26 22.85
N ALA A 42 -7.99 1.69 22.54
CA ALA A 42 -9.27 2.38 22.56
C ALA A 42 -10.09 1.97 23.80
N GLU A 43 -10.88 2.89 24.32
CA GLU A 43 -11.88 2.67 25.37
C GLU A 43 -13.25 3.15 24.90
N TYR A 44 -14.30 2.47 25.33
CA TYR A 44 -15.70 2.77 24.99
C TYR A 44 -16.50 3.17 26.23
N ALA A 45 -17.71 3.70 26.02
CA ALA A 45 -18.56 4.23 27.09
C ALA A 45 -18.94 3.21 28.17
N ASP A 46 -18.95 1.92 27.84
CA ASP A 46 -19.19 0.81 28.76
C ASP A 46 -17.92 0.33 29.50
N SER A 47 -16.81 1.08 29.39
CA SER A 47 -15.49 0.77 29.93
C SER A 47 -14.81 -0.46 29.31
N THR A 48 -15.36 -1.01 28.23
CA THR A 48 -14.63 -2.00 27.43
C THR A 48 -13.42 -1.33 26.79
N THR A 49 -12.35 -2.12 26.60
CA THR A 49 -11.15 -1.66 25.92
C THR A 49 -10.79 -2.64 24.81
N SER A 50 -10.19 -2.11 23.75
CA SER A 50 -9.63 -2.93 22.68
C SER A 50 -8.30 -2.34 22.22
N ARG A 51 -7.52 -3.19 21.55
CA ARG A 51 -6.24 -2.80 20.97
C ARG A 51 -6.27 -3.07 19.49
N GLY A 52 -5.97 -2.04 18.71
CA GLY A 52 -5.80 -2.15 17.26
C GLY A 52 -4.38 -1.88 16.83
N TRP A 53 -4.06 -2.34 15.63
CA TRP A 53 -2.71 -2.34 15.08
C TRP A 53 -2.66 -1.82 13.65
N ALA A 54 -1.56 -1.17 13.32
CA ALA A 54 -1.21 -0.83 11.95
C ALA A 54 0.30 -0.93 11.77
N ALA A 55 0.75 -1.10 10.53
CA ALA A 55 2.15 -1.00 10.19
C ALA A 55 2.33 -0.47 8.78
N ASP A 56 3.44 0.21 8.55
CA ASP A 56 3.87 0.59 7.22
C ASP A 56 5.40 0.57 7.11
N ILE A 57 5.88 0.43 5.88
CA ILE A 57 7.30 0.63 5.59
C ILE A 57 7.59 2.13 5.46
N LEU A 58 8.84 2.52 5.73
CA LEU A 58 9.34 3.89 5.51
C LEU A 58 10.28 3.90 4.29
N PRO A 59 9.77 3.81 3.05
CA PRO A 59 10.59 3.68 1.85
C PRO A 59 11.25 4.99 1.43
N PRO A 60 12.43 4.94 0.78
CA PRO A 60 13.04 6.09 0.16
C PRO A 60 12.21 6.55 -1.05
N LYS A 61 12.16 7.87 -1.26
CA LYS A 61 11.71 8.50 -2.52
C LYS A 61 10.31 8.12 -3.01
N TRP A 62 9.47 7.57 -2.14
CA TRP A 62 8.07 7.25 -2.46
C TRP A 62 7.14 8.41 -2.10
N PHE A 63 7.18 8.82 -0.83
CA PHE A 63 6.35 9.92 -0.31
C PHE A 63 6.88 11.30 -0.70
N ASP A 64 8.19 11.42 -0.89
CA ASP A 64 8.85 12.67 -1.24
C ASP A 64 10.00 12.41 -2.22
N LYS A 65 9.84 12.92 -3.43
CA LYS A 65 10.79 12.75 -4.54
C LYS A 65 11.79 13.90 -4.66
N ASP A 66 11.80 14.86 -3.72
CA ASP A 66 12.73 15.99 -3.73
C ASP A 66 14.19 15.49 -3.83
N PRO A 67 14.96 15.85 -4.89
CA PRO A 67 16.34 15.40 -5.04
C PRO A 67 17.28 15.94 -3.94
N ALA A 68 16.90 16.99 -3.22
CA ALA A 68 17.70 17.57 -2.15
C ALA A 68 17.65 16.78 -0.83
N LYS A 69 16.64 15.92 -0.64
CA LYS A 69 16.52 15.08 0.57
C LYS A 69 17.26 13.76 0.39
N ASP A 70 17.85 13.23 1.44
CA ASP A 70 18.34 11.84 1.42
C ASP A 70 17.30 10.85 1.99
N TYR A 71 17.68 9.59 2.12
CA TYR A 71 16.78 8.59 2.68
C TYR A 71 16.51 8.81 4.18
N ALA A 72 17.51 9.25 4.95
CA ALA A 72 17.34 9.54 6.36
C ALA A 72 16.36 10.70 6.58
N ASP A 73 16.41 11.73 5.73
CA ASP A 73 15.44 12.83 5.72
C ASP A 73 14.01 12.32 5.49
N ASN A 74 13.82 11.44 4.49
CA ASN A 74 12.51 10.84 4.22
C ASN A 74 11.98 10.05 5.43
N VAL A 75 12.82 9.24 6.07
CA VAL A 75 12.45 8.49 7.28
C VAL A 75 12.12 9.43 8.43
N ALA A 76 12.91 10.49 8.63
CA ALA A 76 12.68 11.48 9.67
C ALA A 76 11.34 12.21 9.50
N ASP A 77 10.98 12.59 8.28
CA ASP A 77 9.71 13.23 7.97
C ASP A 77 8.52 12.29 8.23
N LEU A 78 8.62 11.01 7.87
CA LEU A 78 7.55 10.03 8.12
C LEU A 78 7.40 9.70 9.62
N ILE A 79 8.49 9.63 10.38
CA ILE A 79 8.45 9.48 11.83
C ILE A 79 7.84 10.70 12.49
N TRP A 80 8.20 11.90 12.01
CA TRP A 80 7.60 13.15 12.48
C TRP A 80 6.09 13.14 12.22
N ALA A 81 5.66 12.82 11.00
CA ALA A 81 4.25 12.76 10.63
C ALA A 81 3.46 11.77 11.52
N ALA A 82 4.04 10.60 11.80
CA ALA A 82 3.42 9.61 12.69
C ALA A 82 3.26 10.11 14.14
N ARG A 83 4.28 10.79 14.68
CA ARG A 83 4.21 11.37 16.04
C ARG A 83 3.21 12.51 16.12
N THR A 84 3.20 13.39 15.12
CA THR A 84 2.23 14.48 15.02
C THR A 84 0.81 13.94 14.95
N ALA A 85 0.56 12.93 14.10
CA ALA A 85 -0.72 12.25 14.01
C ALA A 85 -1.17 11.66 15.35
N ALA A 86 -0.26 11.00 16.08
CA ALA A 86 -0.59 10.44 17.40
C ALA A 86 -1.05 11.53 18.39
N GLY A 87 -0.41 12.70 18.37
CA GLY A 87 -0.83 13.86 19.16
C GLY A 87 -2.24 14.32 18.79
N VAL A 88 -2.45 14.68 17.52
CA VAL A 88 -3.73 15.28 17.09
C VAL A 88 -4.90 14.30 17.15
N TYR A 89 -4.68 13.00 16.92
CA TYR A 89 -5.74 11.99 17.10
C TYR A 89 -6.04 11.74 18.58
N GLY A 90 -5.04 11.79 19.47
CA GLY A 90 -5.25 11.74 20.91
C GLY A 90 -6.14 12.91 21.38
N GLU A 91 -5.96 14.08 20.79
CA GLU A 91 -6.80 15.26 21.01
C GLU A 91 -8.23 15.07 20.44
N ALA A 92 -8.33 14.65 19.18
CA ALA A 92 -9.60 14.45 18.50
C ALA A 92 -10.48 13.38 19.16
N ALA A 93 -9.86 12.39 19.80
CA ALA A 93 -10.51 11.26 20.46
C ALA A 93 -10.41 11.29 21.99
N ARG A 94 -10.29 12.48 22.61
CA ARG A 94 -10.35 12.62 24.08
C ARG A 94 -11.68 12.12 24.66
N THR A 95 -12.76 12.26 23.89
CA THR A 95 -14.12 11.85 24.26
C THR A 95 -14.62 10.75 23.31
N TYR A 96 -15.67 10.05 23.70
CA TYR A 96 -16.28 8.99 22.90
C TYR A 96 -16.96 9.57 21.65
N ARG A 97 -16.32 9.39 20.49
CA ARG A 97 -16.76 9.91 19.20
C ARG A 97 -16.69 8.82 18.14
N THR A 98 -17.42 8.98 17.03
CA THR A 98 -17.35 8.00 15.95
C THR A 98 -15.95 7.97 15.34
N VAL A 99 -15.58 6.85 14.72
CA VAL A 99 -14.29 6.73 14.02
C VAL A 99 -14.17 7.79 12.94
N PHE A 100 -15.25 8.05 12.20
CA PHE A 100 -15.29 9.08 11.17
C PHE A 100 -15.03 10.49 11.72
N ASP A 101 -15.68 10.87 12.81
CA ASP A 101 -15.49 12.19 13.43
C ASP A 101 -14.05 12.38 13.93
N ILE A 102 -13.48 11.33 14.54
CA ILE A 102 -12.09 11.33 15.00
C ILE A 102 -11.14 11.46 13.81
N TRP A 103 -11.38 10.70 12.74
CA TRP A 103 -10.56 10.74 11.54
C TRP A 103 -10.63 12.09 10.84
N MET A 104 -11.82 12.70 10.70
CA MET A 104 -11.98 13.99 10.03
C MET A 104 -11.14 15.09 10.71
N ASP A 105 -11.25 15.20 12.03
CA ASP A 105 -10.50 16.18 12.81
C ASP A 105 -9.00 15.85 12.83
N GLY A 106 -8.66 14.58 13.07
CA GLY A 106 -7.27 14.11 13.13
C GLY A 106 -6.53 14.26 11.81
N TYR A 107 -7.16 13.91 10.68
CA TYR A 107 -6.62 14.05 9.34
C TYR A 107 -6.40 15.53 9.00
N THR A 108 -7.42 16.37 9.22
CA THR A 108 -7.34 17.82 8.97
C THR A 108 -6.24 18.47 9.80
N ALA A 109 -6.13 18.13 11.07
CA ALA A 109 -5.07 18.64 11.94
C ALA A 109 -3.68 18.13 11.52
N THR A 110 -3.56 16.85 11.15
CA THR A 110 -2.29 16.27 10.66
C THR A 110 -1.79 17.00 9.41
N LEU A 111 -2.69 17.29 8.46
CA LEU A 111 -2.32 18.02 7.26
C LEU A 111 -1.88 19.46 7.56
N ARG A 112 -2.61 20.18 8.43
CA ARG A 112 -2.23 21.55 8.83
C ARG A 112 -0.85 21.62 9.45
N GLU A 113 -0.50 20.66 10.30
CA GLU A 113 0.85 20.55 10.87
C GLU A 113 1.89 20.25 9.79
N GLY A 114 1.55 19.38 8.83
CA GLY A 114 2.37 19.11 7.65
C GLY A 114 2.65 20.35 6.82
N ASP A 115 1.62 21.15 6.53
CA ASP A 115 1.71 22.42 5.80
C ASP A 115 2.62 23.42 6.53
N ALA A 116 2.46 23.54 7.84
CA ALA A 116 3.31 24.40 8.68
C ALA A 116 4.79 23.98 8.66
N ARG A 117 5.07 22.72 8.33
CA ARG A 117 6.43 22.17 8.16
C ARG A 117 6.90 22.16 6.70
N GLY A 118 6.05 22.53 5.74
CA GLY A 118 6.35 22.44 4.32
C GLY A 118 6.45 21.01 3.79
N LEU A 119 5.79 20.05 4.44
CA LEU A 119 5.66 18.70 3.93
C LEU A 119 4.58 18.64 2.86
N ASN A 120 4.80 17.82 1.83
CA ASN A 120 3.72 17.50 0.91
C ASN A 120 2.63 16.68 1.63
N HIS A 121 1.39 16.77 1.15
CA HIS A 121 0.25 16.13 1.81
C HIS A 121 0.36 14.60 1.86
N LEU A 122 1.05 13.95 0.91
CA LEU A 122 1.23 12.50 0.90
C LEU A 122 2.11 12.06 2.09
N THR A 123 3.22 12.77 2.34
CA THR A 123 4.08 12.55 3.51
C THR A 123 3.35 12.85 4.82
N ALA A 124 2.62 13.97 4.90
CA ALA A 124 1.89 14.34 6.11
C ALA A 124 0.77 13.33 6.43
N ALA A 125 -0.02 12.93 5.44
CA ALA A 125 -1.13 11.99 5.58
C ALA A 125 -0.69 10.58 6.02
N HIS A 126 0.57 10.19 5.78
CA HIS A 126 1.11 8.90 6.23
C HIS A 126 0.91 8.66 7.74
N GLY A 127 1.09 9.70 8.56
CA GLY A 127 0.85 9.60 10.00
C GLY A 127 -0.62 9.32 10.33
N SER A 128 -1.53 10.05 9.69
CA SER A 128 -2.97 9.89 9.89
C SER A 128 -3.46 8.51 9.49
N THR A 129 -3.03 7.95 8.35
CA THR A 129 -3.44 6.61 7.92
C THR A 129 -2.95 5.50 8.85
N LEU A 130 -1.80 5.65 9.52
CA LEU A 130 -1.36 4.70 10.55
C LEU A 130 -2.33 4.67 11.74
N VAL A 131 -2.72 5.84 12.24
CA VAL A 131 -3.63 5.94 13.39
C VAL A 131 -5.03 5.48 13.01
N GLU A 132 -5.53 5.89 11.84
CA GLU A 132 -6.83 5.49 11.30
C GLU A 132 -6.98 3.98 11.19
N ARG A 133 -6.02 3.29 10.54
CA ARG A 133 -6.07 1.83 10.38
C ARG A 133 -6.10 1.11 11.73
N ALA A 134 -5.29 1.55 12.69
CA ALA A 134 -5.30 0.97 14.03
C ALA A 134 -6.59 1.28 14.80
N LEU A 135 -7.22 2.44 14.57
CA LEU A 135 -8.50 2.78 15.17
C LEU A 135 -9.64 1.91 14.59
N VAL A 136 -9.66 1.71 13.27
CA VAL A 136 -10.59 0.80 12.60
C VAL A 136 -10.41 -0.64 13.10
N ASP A 137 -9.17 -1.11 13.23
CA ASP A 137 -8.86 -2.42 13.80
C ASP A 137 -9.33 -2.55 15.25
N ALA A 138 -9.09 -1.54 16.08
CA ALA A 138 -9.57 -1.53 17.47
C ALA A 138 -11.09 -1.67 17.56
N VAL A 139 -11.85 -1.03 16.66
CA VAL A 139 -13.32 -1.14 16.61
C VAL A 139 -13.76 -2.52 16.14
N GLY A 140 -13.14 -3.08 15.10
CA GLY A 140 -13.42 -4.44 14.64
C GLY A 140 -13.17 -5.48 15.73
N VAL A 141 -12.03 -5.37 16.43
CA VAL A 141 -11.66 -6.23 17.57
C VAL A 141 -12.66 -6.12 18.72
N ALA A 142 -13.05 -4.90 19.11
CA ALA A 142 -14.04 -4.69 20.18
C ALA A 142 -15.41 -5.32 19.85
N GLY A 143 -15.82 -5.21 18.58
CA GLY A 143 -17.08 -5.78 18.10
C GLY A 143 -17.04 -7.28 17.82
N GLY A 144 -15.86 -7.92 17.81
CA GLY A 144 -15.69 -9.29 17.34
C GLY A 144 -16.09 -9.46 15.87
N LYS A 145 -15.91 -8.42 15.05
CA LYS A 145 -16.35 -8.37 13.65
C LYS A 145 -15.16 -8.32 12.68
N PRO A 146 -15.22 -9.01 11.54
CA PRO A 146 -14.26 -8.81 10.46
C PRO A 146 -14.45 -7.42 9.82
N TYR A 147 -13.40 -6.88 9.21
CA TYR A 147 -13.41 -5.53 8.62
C TYR A 147 -14.57 -5.26 7.67
N HIS A 148 -14.93 -6.25 6.85
CA HIS A 148 -16.08 -6.12 5.94
C HIS A 148 -17.38 -5.84 6.69
N THR A 149 -17.66 -6.59 7.76
CA THR A 149 -18.87 -6.42 8.57
C THR A 149 -18.83 -5.13 9.36
N THR A 150 -17.67 -4.76 9.95
CA THR A 150 -17.48 -3.47 10.62
C THR A 150 -17.81 -2.29 9.71
N LEU A 151 -17.39 -2.37 8.44
CA LEU A 151 -17.66 -1.36 7.43
C LEU A 151 -19.14 -1.38 6.97
N ALA A 152 -19.67 -2.55 6.63
CA ALA A 152 -21.03 -2.71 6.09
C ALA A 152 -22.15 -2.40 7.10
N ASP A 153 -21.91 -2.62 8.39
CA ASP A 153 -22.86 -2.31 9.46
C ASP A 153 -22.84 -0.83 9.89
N GLY A 154 -21.91 -0.04 9.35
CA GLY A 154 -21.75 1.38 9.70
C GLY A 154 -21.17 1.58 11.10
N ASP A 155 -20.41 0.62 11.63
CA ASP A 155 -19.81 0.72 12.96
C ASP A 155 -18.80 1.88 13.05
N LEU A 156 -18.24 2.29 11.92
CA LEU A 156 -17.29 3.42 11.84
C LEU A 156 -17.98 4.81 11.83
N GLY A 157 -19.30 4.84 11.59
CA GLY A 157 -20.06 6.09 11.53
C GLY A 157 -19.71 6.98 10.34
N LEU A 158 -19.33 6.39 9.19
CA LEU A 158 -18.96 7.14 7.99
C LEU A 158 -20.11 8.06 7.53
N ASP A 159 -19.81 9.34 7.37
CA ASP A 159 -20.69 10.30 6.70
C ASP A 159 -20.13 10.64 5.32
N LEU A 160 -20.56 9.85 4.33
CA LEU A 160 -20.11 10.00 2.94
C LEU A 160 -20.50 11.35 2.34
N ALA A 161 -21.62 11.93 2.78
CA ALA A 161 -22.12 13.20 2.28
C ALA A 161 -21.25 14.39 2.71
N SER A 162 -20.60 14.29 3.87
CA SER A 162 -19.61 15.27 4.34
C SER A 162 -18.32 15.25 3.53
N LEU A 163 -18.00 14.15 2.86
CA LEU A 163 -16.88 14.06 1.92
C LEU A 163 -17.27 14.51 0.52
N HIS A 164 -18.39 13.98 0.03
CA HIS A 164 -18.90 14.17 -1.32
C HIS A 164 -20.41 14.33 -1.25
N GLY A 165 -20.90 15.55 -1.51
CA GLY A 165 -22.31 15.90 -1.34
C GLY A 165 -23.27 15.06 -2.21
N GLU A 166 -22.77 14.53 -3.33
CA GLU A 166 -23.46 13.59 -4.22
C GLU A 166 -23.71 12.21 -3.60
N LEU A 167 -23.00 11.84 -2.54
CA LEU A 167 -23.18 10.58 -1.81
C LEU A 167 -24.20 10.69 -0.67
N ARG A 168 -25.02 11.75 -0.67
CA ARG A 168 -26.13 11.90 0.27
C ARG A 168 -27.05 10.67 0.22
N GLU A 169 -27.45 10.20 1.39
CA GLU A 169 -28.30 9.00 1.60
C GLU A 169 -27.63 7.65 1.29
N MET A 170 -26.45 7.64 0.66
CA MET A 170 -25.70 6.40 0.44
C MET A 170 -25.17 5.85 1.76
N LEU A 171 -25.47 4.59 2.05
CA LEU A 171 -24.90 3.86 3.17
C LEU A 171 -23.66 3.10 2.72
N THR A 172 -22.76 2.82 3.65
CA THR A 172 -21.54 2.07 3.35
C THR A 172 -21.82 0.69 2.76
N ARG A 173 -22.90 0.02 3.20
CA ARG A 173 -23.36 -1.26 2.64
C ARG A 173 -23.79 -1.20 1.19
N ASP A 174 -24.16 -0.02 0.69
CA ASP A 174 -24.56 0.16 -0.71
C ASP A 174 -23.32 0.20 -1.63
N ALA A 175 -22.14 0.48 -1.06
CA ALA A 175 -20.87 0.57 -1.78
C ALA A 175 -19.99 -0.69 -1.69
N VAL A 176 -20.34 -1.66 -0.83
CA VAL A 176 -19.56 -2.90 -0.65
C VAL A 176 -20.37 -4.13 -1.03
N ALA A 177 -19.70 -5.19 -1.47
CA ALA A 177 -20.36 -6.45 -1.79
C ALA A 177 -21.11 -7.02 -0.55
N PRO A 178 -22.24 -7.72 -0.71
CA PRO A 178 -23.00 -8.26 0.43
C PRO A 178 -22.23 -9.26 1.31
N ARG A 179 -21.22 -9.92 0.72
CA ARG A 179 -20.31 -10.83 1.42
C ARG A 179 -18.87 -10.65 0.90
N PRO A 180 -17.84 -10.89 1.73
CA PRO A 180 -16.46 -10.95 1.26
C PRO A 180 -16.28 -12.01 0.16
N LEU A 181 -15.25 -11.83 -0.66
CA LEU A 181 -14.80 -12.88 -1.57
C LEU A 181 -14.13 -14.01 -0.79
N ASP A 182 -14.36 -15.24 -1.21
CA ASP A 182 -13.77 -16.44 -0.59
C ASP A 182 -12.29 -16.60 -0.98
N ALA A 183 -11.86 -15.93 -2.05
CA ALA A 183 -10.49 -15.92 -2.55
C ALA A 183 -10.13 -14.58 -3.20
N VAL A 184 -8.84 -14.25 -3.18
CA VAL A 184 -8.25 -13.07 -3.82
C VAL A 184 -7.04 -13.51 -4.63
N ALA A 185 -6.95 -13.02 -5.86
CA ALA A 185 -5.78 -13.23 -6.70
C ALA A 185 -4.57 -12.44 -6.15
N ILE A 186 -3.45 -13.13 -5.96
CA ILE A 186 -2.17 -12.48 -5.65
C ILE A 186 -1.53 -12.09 -6.97
N ARG A 187 -1.26 -10.79 -7.15
CA ARG A 187 -0.60 -10.28 -8.34
C ARG A 187 0.92 -10.22 -8.12
N HIS A 188 1.66 -11.09 -8.76
CA HIS A 188 3.12 -11.11 -8.70
C HIS A 188 3.69 -9.92 -9.48
N THR A 189 4.51 -9.09 -8.82
CA THR A 189 5.12 -7.93 -9.48
C THR A 189 6.46 -8.35 -10.08
N VAL A 190 6.62 -8.15 -11.39
CA VAL A 190 7.89 -8.31 -12.10
C VAL A 190 8.50 -6.91 -12.25
N GLY A 191 9.49 -6.62 -11.41
CA GLY A 191 10.25 -5.39 -11.39
C GLY A 191 11.12 -5.20 -12.63
N MET A 192 11.66 -3.99 -12.81
CA MET A 192 12.53 -3.67 -13.96
C MET A 192 13.87 -4.45 -13.94
N ALA A 193 14.34 -4.80 -12.74
CA ALA A 193 15.62 -5.48 -12.53
C ALA A 193 15.46 -6.96 -12.14
N ASP A 194 14.22 -7.46 -12.10
CA ASP A 194 13.97 -8.82 -11.66
C ASP A 194 14.45 -9.80 -12.73
N PRO A 195 15.15 -10.89 -12.36
CA PRO A 195 15.59 -11.91 -13.31
C PRO A 195 14.37 -12.63 -13.89
N ILE A 196 14.31 -12.74 -15.21
CA ILE A 196 13.24 -13.46 -15.90
C ILE A 196 13.59 -14.95 -15.94
N ARG A 197 14.85 -15.25 -16.27
CA ARG A 197 15.41 -16.60 -16.33
C ARG A 197 16.48 -16.80 -15.25
N ARG A 198 16.74 -18.05 -14.86
CA ARG A 198 17.82 -18.42 -13.91
C ARG A 198 19.18 -17.95 -14.37
N ASP A 199 19.40 -17.97 -15.68
CA ASP A 199 20.67 -17.55 -16.30
C ASP A 199 20.87 -16.03 -16.25
N ASP A 200 19.83 -15.25 -15.95
CA ASP A 200 19.95 -13.81 -15.65
C ASP A 200 20.62 -13.58 -14.29
N ILE A 201 20.70 -14.61 -13.43
CA ILE A 201 21.24 -14.51 -12.07
C ILE A 201 22.70 -14.98 -12.06
N SER A 202 23.60 -14.04 -11.83
CA SER A 202 25.03 -14.36 -11.72
C SER A 202 25.29 -15.32 -10.55
N PRO A 203 26.31 -16.20 -10.63
CA PRO A 203 26.63 -17.11 -9.54
C PRO A 203 26.86 -16.44 -8.17
N ALA A 204 27.31 -15.18 -8.17
CA ALA A 204 27.55 -14.40 -6.94
C ALA A 204 26.25 -13.85 -6.31
N GLU A 205 25.16 -13.74 -7.07
CA GLU A 205 23.87 -13.21 -6.63
C GLU A 205 22.85 -14.31 -6.31
N ARG A 206 23.19 -15.58 -6.56
CA ARG A 206 22.32 -16.73 -6.27
C ARG A 206 22.13 -16.88 -4.77
N LEU A 207 20.87 -16.99 -4.35
CA LEU A 207 20.48 -17.25 -2.97
C LEU A 207 20.24 -18.75 -2.77
N ASP A 208 20.70 -19.29 -1.63
CA ASP A 208 20.50 -20.69 -1.22
C ASP A 208 19.56 -20.77 -0.01
N ASP A 209 18.37 -20.20 -0.15
CA ASP A 209 17.35 -20.13 0.91
C ASP A 209 16.06 -20.91 0.57
N GLY A 210 16.09 -21.71 -0.50
CA GLY A 210 15.01 -22.59 -0.90
C GLY A 210 13.79 -21.90 -1.49
N LEU A 211 13.90 -20.63 -1.88
CA LEU A 211 12.83 -19.87 -2.53
C LEU A 211 13.19 -19.53 -3.99
N PRO A 212 12.22 -19.48 -4.93
CA PRO A 212 12.46 -19.02 -6.30
C PRO A 212 13.13 -17.66 -6.37
N GLN A 213 13.98 -17.42 -7.36
CA GLN A 213 14.64 -16.13 -7.57
C GLN A 213 14.28 -15.53 -8.93
N ALA A 214 14.25 -16.34 -10.00
CA ALA A 214 13.81 -15.93 -11.33
C ALA A 214 12.30 -16.10 -11.52
N LEU A 215 11.71 -15.32 -12.43
CA LEU A 215 10.29 -15.44 -12.79
C LEU A 215 9.94 -16.86 -13.24
N GLU A 216 10.79 -17.52 -14.04
CA GLU A 216 10.54 -18.89 -14.50
C GLU A 216 10.41 -19.91 -13.36
N ASP A 217 11.13 -19.72 -12.25
CA ASP A 217 11.01 -20.55 -11.06
C ASP A 217 9.72 -20.24 -10.30
N TYR A 218 9.40 -18.95 -10.14
CA TYR A 218 8.16 -18.51 -9.50
C TYR A 218 6.92 -19.07 -10.21
N VAL A 219 6.92 -19.06 -11.54
CA VAL A 219 5.81 -19.56 -12.35
C VAL A 219 5.67 -21.07 -12.19
N SER A 220 6.77 -21.82 -12.34
CA SER A 220 6.74 -23.28 -12.31
C SER A 220 6.44 -23.85 -10.91
N GLU A 221 6.94 -23.22 -9.85
CA GLU A 221 6.82 -23.70 -8.48
C GLU A 221 5.56 -23.18 -7.76
N GLN A 222 5.12 -21.94 -8.03
CA GLN A 222 4.06 -21.28 -7.25
C GLN A 222 2.72 -21.16 -7.97
N GLY A 223 2.60 -21.59 -9.24
CA GLY A 223 1.33 -21.64 -9.96
C GLY A 223 0.68 -20.27 -10.14
N LEU A 224 1.50 -19.25 -10.44
CA LEU A 224 1.06 -17.87 -10.61
C LEU A 224 0.25 -17.68 -11.91
N SER A 225 -0.77 -16.82 -11.86
CA SER A 225 -1.61 -16.49 -13.02
C SER A 225 -1.88 -14.99 -13.18
N TYR A 226 -1.44 -14.15 -12.24
CA TYR A 226 -1.68 -12.71 -12.28
C TYR A 226 -0.37 -11.96 -12.06
N PHE A 227 -0.02 -11.11 -13.02
CA PHE A 227 1.27 -10.43 -13.07
C PHE A 227 1.10 -8.92 -13.20
N LYS A 228 1.97 -8.17 -12.53
CA LYS A 228 2.17 -6.74 -12.74
C LYS A 228 3.58 -6.51 -13.26
N VAL A 229 3.72 -6.15 -14.52
CA VAL A 229 5.02 -5.96 -15.16
C VAL A 229 5.36 -4.48 -15.19
N LYS A 230 6.54 -4.13 -14.67
CA LYS A 230 7.06 -2.77 -14.77
C LYS A 230 7.49 -2.46 -16.20
N VAL A 231 7.15 -1.26 -16.67
CA VAL A 231 7.59 -0.67 -17.94
C VAL A 231 8.12 0.73 -17.65
N ASN A 232 9.04 1.25 -18.46
CA ASN A 232 9.76 2.48 -18.13
C ASN A 232 9.80 3.55 -19.22
N GLY A 233 9.14 3.34 -20.36
CA GLY A 233 9.12 4.33 -21.45
C GLY A 233 10.25 4.19 -22.46
N ASP A 234 11.18 3.25 -22.25
CA ASP A 234 12.07 2.80 -23.33
C ASP A 234 11.33 1.74 -24.15
N LEU A 235 10.73 2.16 -25.26
CA LEU A 235 9.89 1.30 -26.09
C LEU A 235 10.58 -0.01 -26.50
N LEU A 236 11.86 0.03 -26.89
CA LEU A 236 12.55 -1.17 -27.35
C LEU A 236 12.88 -2.09 -26.18
N ALA A 237 13.34 -1.53 -25.05
CA ALA A 237 13.61 -2.32 -23.85
C ALA A 237 12.32 -2.94 -23.27
N ASP A 238 11.24 -2.17 -23.20
CA ASP A 238 9.92 -2.60 -22.73
C ASP A 238 9.41 -3.76 -23.60
N LEU A 239 9.43 -3.64 -24.93
CA LEU A 239 8.99 -4.70 -25.84
C LEU A 239 9.84 -5.97 -25.71
N ASN A 240 11.17 -5.83 -25.68
CA ASN A 240 12.05 -6.99 -25.51
C ASN A 240 11.79 -7.72 -24.19
N ARG A 241 11.64 -6.96 -23.11
CA ARG A 241 11.36 -7.53 -21.78
C ARG A 241 9.99 -8.20 -21.72
N LEU A 242 8.97 -7.59 -22.32
CA LEU A 242 7.64 -8.19 -22.41
C LEU A 242 7.62 -9.49 -23.20
N ARG A 243 8.41 -9.60 -24.29
CA ARG A 243 8.52 -10.85 -25.06
C ARG A 243 9.15 -11.97 -24.22
N GLU A 244 10.24 -11.68 -23.50
CA GLU A 244 10.88 -12.69 -22.64
C GLU A 244 9.96 -13.12 -21.49
N ILE A 245 9.25 -12.17 -20.86
CA ILE A 245 8.25 -12.50 -19.83
C ILE A 245 7.17 -13.38 -20.42
N THR A 246 6.57 -12.99 -21.55
CA THR A 246 5.48 -13.75 -22.19
C THR A 246 5.92 -15.16 -22.57
N SER A 247 7.13 -15.33 -23.14
CA SER A 247 7.70 -16.66 -23.40
C SER A 247 7.77 -17.53 -22.14
N VAL A 248 8.23 -16.98 -21.00
CA VAL A 248 8.28 -17.73 -19.74
C VAL A 248 6.89 -18.08 -19.23
N LEU A 249 5.92 -17.17 -19.37
CA LEU A 249 4.56 -17.38 -18.92
C LEU A 249 3.82 -18.40 -19.79
N ASP A 250 3.94 -18.32 -21.11
CA ASP A 250 3.36 -19.26 -22.07
C ASP A 250 3.84 -20.70 -21.82
N ASP A 251 5.13 -20.86 -21.52
CA ASP A 251 5.73 -22.18 -21.27
C ASP A 251 5.41 -22.71 -19.86
N GLY A 252 5.33 -21.81 -18.86
CA GLY A 252 5.32 -22.18 -17.45
C GLY A 252 3.95 -22.16 -16.76
N CYS A 253 3.03 -21.30 -17.19
CA CYS A 253 1.72 -21.18 -16.55
C CYS A 253 0.85 -22.41 -16.87
N ARG A 254 0.12 -22.91 -15.87
CA ARG A 254 -0.74 -24.10 -16.00
C ARG A 254 -2.07 -23.83 -16.72
N GLY A 255 -2.31 -22.59 -17.12
CA GLY A 255 -3.53 -22.10 -17.73
C GLY A 255 -3.38 -20.62 -18.07
N ASP A 256 -4.49 -19.96 -18.39
CA ASP A 256 -4.49 -18.55 -18.76
C ASP A 256 -3.88 -17.68 -17.65
N TYR A 257 -3.14 -16.64 -18.09
CA TYR A 257 -2.58 -15.64 -17.20
C TYR A 257 -3.00 -14.23 -17.61
N THR A 258 -2.90 -13.29 -16.67
CA THR A 258 -3.20 -11.87 -16.89
C THR A 258 -1.99 -11.02 -16.55
N ILE A 259 -1.58 -10.17 -17.50
CA ILE A 259 -0.57 -9.13 -17.29
C ILE A 259 -1.26 -7.77 -17.15
N THR A 260 -0.80 -6.99 -16.18
CA THR A 260 -1.06 -5.56 -16.09
C THR A 260 0.26 -4.81 -16.16
N LEU A 261 0.28 -3.65 -16.82
CA LEU A 261 1.49 -2.83 -16.94
C LEU A 261 1.52 -1.75 -15.87
N ASP A 262 2.71 -1.43 -15.36
CA ASP A 262 2.94 -0.41 -14.34
C ASP A 262 4.12 0.47 -14.75
N GLY A 263 3.81 1.65 -15.27
CA GLY A 263 4.78 2.64 -15.75
C GLY A 263 5.45 3.49 -14.68
N ASN A 264 4.99 3.41 -13.42
CA ASN A 264 5.55 4.13 -12.28
C ASN A 264 5.93 5.62 -12.55
N GLU A 265 5.06 6.35 -13.27
CA GLU A 265 5.25 7.76 -13.68
C GLU A 265 6.51 8.02 -14.54
N GLN A 266 7.00 7.03 -15.30
CA GLN A 266 8.22 7.17 -16.11
C GLN A 266 7.99 7.74 -17.52
N TYR A 267 6.75 7.75 -18.03
CA TYR A 267 6.43 8.28 -19.35
C TYR A 267 6.38 9.82 -19.32
N GLY A 268 7.14 10.46 -20.21
CA GLY A 268 7.18 11.92 -20.31
C GLY A 268 5.94 12.50 -20.99
N ASP A 269 5.36 11.74 -21.92
CA ASP A 269 4.12 12.08 -22.59
C ASP A 269 3.23 10.86 -22.86
N LEU A 270 1.94 11.12 -23.10
CA LEU A 270 0.94 10.07 -23.35
C LEU A 270 1.19 9.34 -24.69
N GLY A 271 1.81 9.99 -25.66
CA GLY A 271 2.09 9.44 -26.98
C GLY A 271 3.06 8.26 -26.94
N GLU A 272 4.12 8.36 -26.13
CA GLU A 272 5.07 7.26 -25.88
C GLU A 272 4.35 6.01 -25.34
N PHE A 273 3.45 6.20 -24.37
CA PHE A 273 2.67 5.11 -23.80
C PHE A 273 1.69 4.52 -24.83
N LEU A 274 1.02 5.36 -25.62
CA LEU A 274 0.14 4.90 -26.70
C LEU A 274 0.90 4.12 -27.77
N GLN A 275 2.15 4.49 -28.04
CA GLN A 275 3.00 3.76 -28.97
C GLN A 275 3.30 2.35 -28.45
N LEU A 276 3.65 2.19 -27.16
CA LEU A 276 3.82 0.87 -26.55
C LEU A 276 2.55 0.02 -26.68
N LEU A 277 1.38 0.56 -26.29
CA LEU A 277 0.11 -0.17 -26.38
C LEU A 277 -0.24 -0.60 -27.80
N ARG A 278 0.05 0.26 -28.79
CA ARG A 278 -0.15 -0.07 -30.20
C ARG A 278 0.75 -1.23 -30.62
N ARG A 279 2.03 -1.21 -30.24
CA ARG A 279 3.00 -2.26 -30.58
C ARG A 279 2.63 -3.60 -29.96
N ILE A 280 2.18 -3.62 -28.71
CA ILE A 280 1.67 -4.82 -28.04
C ILE A 280 0.51 -5.42 -28.86
N ARG A 281 -0.48 -4.61 -29.26
CA ARG A 281 -1.63 -5.10 -30.05
C ARG A 281 -1.28 -5.62 -31.44
N GLU A 282 -0.20 -5.13 -32.04
CA GLU A 282 0.24 -5.51 -33.39
C GLU A 282 1.08 -6.80 -33.39
N GLU A 283 1.63 -7.21 -32.24
CA GLU A 283 2.53 -8.35 -32.13
C GLU A 283 1.78 -9.56 -31.53
N ALA A 284 1.58 -10.61 -32.32
CA ALA A 284 0.83 -11.80 -31.89
C ALA A 284 1.42 -12.55 -30.67
N ALA A 285 2.68 -12.27 -30.33
CA ALA A 285 3.37 -12.81 -29.17
C ALA A 285 3.17 -11.98 -27.90
N LEU A 286 2.39 -10.89 -27.94
CA LEU A 286 2.14 -9.94 -26.84
C LEU A 286 0.65 -9.60 -26.67
#